data_AF-A0A962DYN8-F1
#
_entry.id   AF-A0A962DYN8-F1
#
_cell.length_a   1.000
_cell.length_b   1.000
_cell.length_c   1.000
_cell.angle_alpha   90.00
_cell.angle_beta   90.00
_cell.angle_gamma   90.00
#
_symmetry.space_group_name_H-M   'P 1'
#
loop_
_entity.id
_entity.type
_entity.pdbx_description
1 polymer ?
#
loop_
_entity_poly.entity_id
_entity_poly.type
_entity_poly.pdbx_seq_one_letter_code
_entity_poly.pdbx_strand_id
1 'polypeptide(L)'
;LFYFYQIASWNVSDGGVIKRLYNDNIKKTLIPIPLPNDPEKSLAEQARVVEILDKFNALTNSITEGLPREIELRQKQYEYYRDLLLSFPKFPSSGGVPEGRGGKEVSA
;
A
#
# COMPACT_ATOMS: atom_id res chain seq x y z
N LEU A 1 5.54 -14.99 -18.04
CA LEU A 1 5.68 -13.73 -18.84
C LEU A 1 5.45 -12.46 -18.03
N PHE A 2 4.55 -12.44 -17.05
CA PHE A 2 4.27 -11.27 -16.19
C PHE A 2 5.53 -10.51 -15.73
N TYR A 3 6.46 -11.20 -15.04
CA TYR A 3 7.70 -10.58 -14.56
C TYR A 3 8.58 -10.00 -15.66
N PHE A 4 8.67 -10.68 -16.81
CA PHE A 4 9.44 -10.19 -17.94
C PHE A 4 8.88 -8.87 -18.48
N TYR A 5 7.55 -8.74 -18.58
CA TYR A 5 6.91 -7.52 -19.07
C TYR A 5 7.08 -6.30 -18.15
N GLN A 6 7.27 -6.52 -16.85
CA GLN A 6 7.56 -5.43 -15.92
C GLN A 6 8.94 -4.80 -16.17
N ILE A 7 9.90 -5.58 -16.67
CA ILE A 7 11.29 -5.13 -16.89
C ILE A 7 11.65 -4.95 -18.36
N ALA A 8 10.78 -5.38 -19.28
CA ALA A 8 11.04 -5.34 -20.71
C ALA A 8 11.29 -3.90 -21.17
N SER A 9 12.39 -3.69 -21.89
CA SER A 9 12.67 -2.40 -22.53
C SER A 9 11.81 -2.30 -23.78
N TRP A 10 10.64 -1.70 -23.61
CA TRP A 10 9.71 -1.46 -24.70
C TRP A 10 10.29 -0.40 -25.64
N ASN A 11 10.56 -0.76 -26.90
CA ASN A 11 11.04 0.17 -27.92
C ASN A 11 9.87 1.09 -28.40
N VAL A 12 9.44 1.99 -27.51
CA VAL A 12 8.31 2.89 -27.70
C VAL A 12 8.68 3.98 -28.71
N SER A 13 7.79 4.29 -29.64
CA SER A 13 8.02 5.31 -30.66
C SER A 13 8.21 6.70 -30.04
N ASP A 14 9.33 7.37 -30.36
CA ASP A 14 9.76 8.64 -29.76
C ASP A 14 9.24 9.90 -30.52
N GLY A 15 8.36 9.72 -31.51
CA GLY A 15 7.95 10.77 -32.44
C GLY A 15 6.72 11.60 -32.05
N GLY A 16 6.10 11.38 -30.89
CA GLY A 16 4.84 12.04 -30.50
C GLY A 16 4.84 12.57 -29.06
N VAL A 17 3.91 13.49 -28.76
CA VAL A 17 3.75 14.12 -27.41
C VAL A 17 3.50 13.07 -26.31
N ILE A 18 2.86 11.95 -26.66
CA ILE A 18 2.60 10.84 -25.74
C ILE A 18 3.31 9.59 -26.27
N LYS A 19 4.19 9.02 -25.44
CA LYS A 19 4.81 7.73 -25.69
C LYS A 19 3.74 6.63 -25.67
N ARG A 20 3.59 5.88 -26.77
CA ARG A 20 2.58 4.82 -26.93
C ARG A 20 3.23 3.49 -27.32
N LEU A 21 2.91 2.45 -26.57
CA LEU A 21 3.29 1.09 -26.92
C LEU A 21 2.24 0.49 -27.86
N TYR A 22 2.64 0.14 -29.09
CA TYR A 22 1.75 -0.50 -30.06
C TYR A 22 1.91 -2.02 -30.05
N ASN A 23 0.88 -2.73 -30.53
CA ASN A 23 0.89 -4.19 -30.63
C ASN A 23 2.09 -4.72 -31.42
N ASP A 24 2.54 -4.01 -32.45
CA ASP A 24 3.69 -4.43 -33.26
C ASP A 24 5.00 -4.37 -32.47
N ASN A 25 5.14 -3.45 -31.50
CA ASN A 25 6.29 -3.43 -30.61
C ASN A 25 6.29 -4.68 -29.71
N ILE A 26 5.11 -5.07 -29.20
CA ILE A 26 4.96 -6.26 -28.35
C ILE A 26 5.28 -7.53 -29.14
N LYS A 27 4.74 -7.68 -30.36
CA LYS A 27 4.99 -8.85 -31.23
C LYS A 27 6.45 -9.03 -31.61
N LYS A 28 7.20 -7.94 -31.77
CA LYS A 28 8.64 -7.97 -32.10
C LYS A 28 9.54 -8.20 -30.89
N THR A 29 8.98 -8.23 -29.68
CA THR A 29 9.76 -8.40 -28.46
C THR A 29 10.30 -9.83 -28.37
N LEU A 30 11.62 -9.96 -28.24
CA LEU A 30 12.28 -11.24 -28.04
C LEU A 30 12.22 -11.64 -26.57
N ILE A 31 11.69 -12.82 -26.31
CA ILE A 31 11.62 -13.39 -24.95
C ILE A 31 12.87 -14.22 -24.72
N PRO A 32 13.68 -13.94 -23.68
CA PRO A 32 14.86 -14.74 -23.37
C PRO A 32 14.45 -16.12 -22.83
N ILE A 33 15.05 -17.16 -23.40
CA ILE A 33 14.90 -18.55 -22.95
C ILE A 33 16.26 -18.98 -22.37
N PRO A 34 16.34 -19.33 -21.07
CA PRO A 34 17.60 -19.60 -20.38
C PRO A 34 18.42 -20.76 -20.98
N LEU A 35 17.75 -21.84 -21.38
CA LEU A 35 18.39 -23.05 -21.88
C LEU A 35 17.72 -23.49 -23.20
N PRO A 36 18.00 -22.81 -24.33
CA PRO A 36 17.28 -23.04 -25.59
C PRO A 36 17.53 -24.43 -26.19
N ASN A 37 18.66 -25.05 -25.85
CA ASN A 37 19.05 -26.38 -26.34
C ASN A 37 18.45 -27.54 -25.52
N ASP A 38 17.87 -27.26 -24.34
CA ASP A 38 17.32 -28.26 -23.42
C ASP A 38 16.01 -27.73 -22.81
N PRO A 39 14.86 -28.03 -23.45
CA PRO A 39 13.56 -27.50 -23.04
C PRO A 39 13.14 -27.89 -21.62
N GLU A 40 13.46 -29.12 -21.19
CA GLU A 40 13.07 -29.60 -19.85
C GLU A 40 13.81 -28.85 -18.76
N LYS A 41 15.13 -28.70 -18.89
CA LYS A 41 15.91 -27.91 -17.93
C LYS A 41 15.53 -26.42 -17.96
N SER A 42 15.21 -25.89 -19.14
CA SER A 42 14.75 -24.50 -19.26
C SER A 42 13.46 -24.26 -18.47
N LEU A 43 12.49 -25.18 -18.56
CA LEU A 43 11.24 -25.07 -17.81
C LEU A 43 11.47 -25.20 -16.30
N ALA A 44 12.34 -26.12 -15.87
CA ALA A 44 12.68 -26.28 -14.46
C ALA A 44 13.31 -25.02 -13.86
N GLU A 45 14.27 -24.40 -14.56
CA GLU A 45 14.88 -23.15 -14.10
C GLU A 45 13.89 -21.99 -14.11
N GLN A 46 13.03 -21.89 -15.13
CA GLN A 46 11.98 -20.88 -15.16
C GLN A 46 11.00 -21.04 -13.99
N ALA A 47 10.60 -22.28 -13.66
CA ALA A 47 9.74 -22.56 -12.51
C ALA A 47 10.38 -22.12 -11.20
N ARG A 48 11.67 -22.46 -10.99
CA ARG A 48 12.44 -22.03 -9.81
C ARG A 48 12.50 -20.50 -9.69
N VAL A 49 12.77 -19.81 -10.80
CA VAL A 49 12.83 -18.34 -10.82
C VAL A 49 11.45 -17.74 -10.54
N VAL A 50 10.39 -18.25 -11.16
CA VAL A 50 9.02 -17.77 -10.95
C VAL A 50 8.58 -17.96 -9.51
N GLU A 51 8.89 -19.10 -8.88
CA GLU A 51 8.55 -19.36 -7.48
C GLU A 51 9.15 -18.30 -6.54
N ILE A 52 10.41 -17.91 -6.79
CA ILE A 52 11.09 -16.87 -6.01
C ILE A 52 10.42 -15.51 -6.24
N LEU A 53 10.16 -15.16 -7.50
CA LEU A 53 9.54 -13.88 -7.85
C LEU A 53 8.11 -13.76 -7.32
N ASP A 54 7.34 -14.84 -7.33
CA ASP A 54 5.99 -14.91 -6.76
C ASP A 54 6.01 -14.66 -5.24
N LYS A 55 6.97 -15.25 -4.52
CA LYS A 55 7.15 -15.00 -3.08
C LYS A 55 7.45 -13.52 -2.80
N PHE A 56 8.33 -12.90 -3.58
CA PHE A 56 8.63 -11.47 -3.43
C PHE A 56 7.42 -10.59 -3.78
N ASN A 57 6.74 -10.88 -4.89
CA ASN A 57 5.57 -10.13 -5.33
C ASN A 57 4.42 -10.22 -4.32
N ALA A 58 4.16 -11.41 -3.75
CA ALA A 58 3.17 -11.59 -2.70
C ALA A 58 3.56 -10.76 -1.46
N LEU A 59 4.82 -10.84 -1.02
CA LEU A 59 5.29 -10.09 0.13
C LEU A 59 5.15 -8.58 -0.05
N THR A 60 5.47 -8.03 -1.23
CA THR A 60 5.47 -6.57 -1.41
C THR A 60 4.12 -5.99 -1.80
N ASN A 61 3.31 -6.73 -2.57
CA ASN A 61 2.11 -6.19 -3.22
C ASN A 61 0.80 -6.81 -2.73
N SER A 62 0.84 -7.91 -1.98
CA SER A 62 -0.40 -8.53 -1.48
C SER A 62 -1.06 -7.67 -0.41
N ILE A 63 -2.32 -7.30 -0.64
CA ILE A 63 -3.15 -6.58 0.33
C ILE A 63 -3.68 -7.50 1.45
N THR A 64 -3.58 -8.82 1.29
CA THR A 64 -4.08 -9.79 2.28
C THR A 64 -2.99 -10.32 3.20
N GLU A 65 -1.76 -10.48 2.71
CA GLU A 65 -0.66 -11.15 3.44
C GLU A 65 0.71 -10.46 3.31
N GLY A 66 0.80 -9.36 2.57
CA GLY A 66 2.06 -8.64 2.33
C GLY A 66 2.26 -7.40 3.21
N LEU A 67 3.29 -6.62 2.87
CA LEU A 67 3.62 -5.35 3.50
C LEU A 67 2.44 -4.36 3.57
N PRO A 68 1.58 -4.20 2.54
CA PRO A 68 0.42 -3.32 2.64
C PRO A 68 -0.51 -3.67 3.81
N ARG A 69 -0.71 -4.98 4.05
CA ARG A 69 -1.54 -5.46 5.16
C ARG A 69 -0.91 -5.12 6.51
N GLU A 70 0.39 -5.38 6.67
CA GLU A 70 1.10 -5.06 7.92
C GLU A 70 1.10 -3.55 8.18
N ILE A 71 1.32 -2.72 7.16
CA ILE A 71 1.28 -1.26 7.28
C ILE A 71 -0.10 -0.79 7.76
N GLU A 72 -1.18 -1.30 7.17
CA GLU A 72 -2.55 -0.96 7.58
C GLU A 72 -2.82 -1.32 9.05
N LEU A 73 -2.40 -2.52 9.47
CA LEU A 73 -2.55 -2.96 10.86
C LEU A 73 -1.73 -2.10 11.83
N ARG A 74 -0.50 -1.73 11.45
CA ARG A 74 0.36 -0.85 12.26
C ARG A 74 -0.17 0.57 12.36
N GLN A 75 -0.78 1.09 11.30
CA GLN A 75 -1.45 2.39 11.34
C GLN A 75 -2.65 2.37 12.29
N LYS A 76 -3.52 1.36 12.20
CA LYS A 76 -4.64 1.17 13.14
C LYS A 76 -4.17 1.04 14.58
N GLN A 77 -3.13 0.24 14.80
CA GLN A 77 -2.52 0.09 16.12
C GLN A 77 -2.00 1.44 16.65
N TYR A 78 -1.27 2.19 15.82
CA TYR A 78 -0.75 3.50 16.18
C TYR A 78 -1.86 4.49 16.53
N GLU A 79 -2.92 4.59 15.72
CA GLU A 79 -4.06 5.48 15.97
C GLU A 79 -4.74 5.17 17.31
N TYR A 80 -5.00 3.88 17.58
CA TYR A 80 -5.59 3.45 18.85
C TYR A 80 -4.75 3.90 20.05
N TYR A 81 -3.44 3.65 20.03
CA TYR A 81 -2.57 4.02 21.14
C TYR A 81 -2.32 5.52 21.24
N ARG A 82 -2.26 6.23 20.11
CA ARG A 82 -2.19 7.70 20.08
C ARG A 82 -3.39 8.30 20.79
N ASP A 83 -4.60 7.85 20.44
CA ASP A 83 -5.83 8.39 21.00
C ASP A 83 -5.97 8.01 22.49
N LEU A 84 -5.58 6.78 22.87
CA LEU A 84 -5.56 6.36 24.27
C LEU A 84 -4.61 7.21 25.11
N LEU A 85 -3.36 7.36 24.70
CA LEU A 85 -2.32 8.07 25.46
C LEU A 85 -2.54 9.59 25.50
N LEU A 86 -3.15 10.15 24.46
CA LEU A 86 -3.45 11.59 24.36
C LEU A 86 -4.90 11.93 24.76
N SER A 87 -5.67 10.95 25.23
CA SER A 87 -6.96 11.19 25.88
C SER A 87 -6.75 11.49 27.36
N PHE A 88 -6.84 12.76 27.72
CA PHE A 88 -6.79 13.18 29.11
C PHE A 88 -8.20 13.26 29.69
N PRO A 89 -8.41 12.79 30.94
CA PRO A 89 -9.66 13.05 31.64
C PRO A 89 -9.93 14.55 31.66
N LYS A 90 -11.11 14.96 31.20
CA LYS A 90 -11.55 16.34 31.42
C LYS A 90 -11.74 16.49 32.92
N PHE A 91 -10.96 17.38 33.55
CA PHE A 91 -11.24 17.78 34.93
C PHE A 91 -12.70 18.19 35.01
N PRO A 92 -13.49 17.68 35.98
CA PRO A 92 -14.81 18.23 36.21
C PRO A 92 -14.61 19.71 36.48
N SER A 93 -15.09 20.56 35.57
CA SER A 93 -15.13 21.99 35.83
C SER A 93 -15.86 22.14 37.14
N SER A 94 -15.13 22.60 38.16
CA SER A 94 -15.62 22.92 39.48
C SER A 94 -17.01 23.52 39.37
N GLY A 95 -17.95 22.93 40.11
CA GLY A 95 -19.38 23.06 39.91
C GLY A 95 -19.85 24.46 39.58
N GLY A 96 -20.78 24.53 38.61
CA GLY A 96 -21.77 25.58 38.62
C GLY A 96 -22.38 25.62 40.01
N VAL A 97 -22.11 26.70 40.73
CA VAL A 97 -22.83 27.04 41.96
C VAL A 97 -24.31 27.15 41.56
N PRO A 98 -25.23 26.39 42.18
CA PRO A 98 -26.64 26.53 41.87
C PRO A 98 -27.13 27.91 42.29
N GLU A 99 -27.89 28.57 41.41
CA GLU A 99 -28.59 29.82 41.66
C GLU A 99 -29.39 29.76 42.98
N GLY A 100 -28.91 30.53 43.97
CA GLY A 100 -29.61 30.81 45.22
C GLY A 100 -30.47 32.07 45.08
N ARG A 101 -31.78 31.84 44.93
CA ARG A 101 -32.88 32.79 45.01
C ARG A 101 -32.78 33.74 46.22
N GLY A 102 -33.00 35.04 45.98
CA GLY A 102 -33.81 35.90 46.84
C GLY A 102 -33.11 36.75 47.90
N GLY A 103 -32.72 37.97 47.53
CA GLY A 103 -32.52 39.09 48.45
C GLY A 103 -33.30 40.30 47.93
N LYS A 104 -34.48 40.55 48.49
CA LYS A 104 -35.16 41.85 48.38
C LYS A 104 -34.35 42.84 49.22
N GLU A 105 -33.79 43.87 48.61
CA GLU A 105 -33.52 45.12 49.32
C GLU A 105 -34.39 46.23 48.72
N VAL A 106 -35.27 46.69 49.60
CA VAL A 106 -36.13 47.86 49.49
C VAL A 106 -35.47 48.98 50.27
N SER A 107 -35.74 50.23 49.82
CA SER A 107 -35.48 51.53 50.48
C SER A 107 -34.16 52.19 50.08
N ALA A 108 -34.09 53.49 49.78
CA ALA A 108 -35.06 54.59 49.77
C ALA A 108 -34.55 55.68 48.82
#